data_AF-A0A7J7LL21-F1
#
_entry.id   AF-A0A7J7LL21-F1
#
_cell.length_a   1.000
_cell.length_b   1.000
_cell.length_c   1.000
_cell.angle_alpha   90.00
_cell.angle_beta   90.00
_cell.angle_gamma   90.00
#
_symmetry.space_group_name_H-M   'P 1'
#
loop_
_entity.id
_entity.type
_entity.pdbx_description
1 polymer ?
#
loop_
_entity_poly.entity_id
_entity_poly.type
_entity_poly.pdbx_seq_one_letter_code
_entity_poly.pdbx_strand_id
1 'polypeptide(L)' 'MGYQLEKENPIKPKKERPLWKGIVETSYESDTTLVNSLAEKGLKVTEDRKMNAFKIECDVVIVGCGCGGGVVAAVLANSG' A
#
# COMPACT_ATOMS: atom_id res chain seq x y z
N MET A 1 43.51 -23.36 6.04
CA MET A 1 43.31 -22.18 5.17
C MET A 1 42.06 -21.46 5.66
N GLY A 2 42.19 -20.20 6.09
CA GLY A 2 41.05 -19.37 6.48
C GLY A 2 40.71 -18.38 5.37
N TYR A 3 39.43 -18.10 5.16
CA TYR A 3 38.99 -17.06 4.22
C TYR A 3 38.81 -15.73 4.98
N GLN A 4 39.30 -14.63 4.40
CA GLN A 4 39.04 -13.29 4.91
C GLN A 4 37.66 -12.84 4.46
N LEU A 5 36.79 -12.55 5.41
CA LEU A 5 35.56 -11.80 5.18
C LEU A 5 35.95 -10.33 4.98
N GLU A 6 35.81 -9.84 3.75
CA GLU A 6 35.81 -8.40 3.51
C GLU A 6 34.64 -7.79 4.29
N LYS A 7 34.94 -6.84 5.18
CA LYS A 7 33.91 -6.16 5.95
C LYS A 7 33.13 -5.28 4.99
N GLU A 8 31.94 -5.74 4.63
CA GLU A 8 30.94 -4.95 3.92
C GLU A 8 30.73 -3.64 4.71
N ASN A 9 31.00 -2.49 4.10
CA ASN A 9 30.71 -1.21 4.72
C ASN A 9 29.22 -1.18 5.05
N PRO A 10 28.81 -0.96 6.32
CA PRO A 10 27.41 -0.97 6.67
C PRO A 10 26.73 0.15 5.90
N ILE A 11 25.95 -0.22 4.88
CA ILE A 11 25.10 0.69 4.13
C ILE A 11 24.17 1.30 5.19
N LYS A 12 24.39 2.56 5.53
CA LYS A 12 23.50 3.26 6.46
C LYS A 12 22.10 3.17 5.86
N PRO A 13 21.12 2.56 6.54
CA PRO A 13 19.78 2.45 5.99
C PRO A 13 19.29 3.87 5.71
N LYS A 14 18.74 4.10 4.51
CA LYS A 14 18.02 5.35 4.23
C LYS A 14 16.98 5.51 5.34
N LYS A 15 16.96 6.67 6.01
CA LYS A 15 15.99 6.95 7.09
C LYS A 15 14.54 6.83 6.59
N GLU A 16 14.33 7.11 5.30
CA GLU A 16 13.02 7.05 4.67
C GLU A 16 12.67 5.61 4.26
N ARG A 17 11.46 5.19 4.65
CA ARG A 17 10.89 3.91 4.23
C ARG A 17 10.69 3.95 2.70
N PRO A 18 11.11 2.92 1.94
CA PRO A 18 11.06 2.96 0.47
C PRO A 18 9.69 3.31 -0.13
N LEU A 19 8.59 2.93 0.53
CA LEU A 19 7.21 3.17 0.07
C LEU A 19 6.56 4.42 0.66
N TRP A 20 7.26 5.19 1.50
CA TRP A 20 6.68 6.30 2.27
C TRP A 20 5.86 7.27 1.41
N LYS A 21 6.36 7.64 0.24
CA LYS A 21 5.71 8.59 -0.68
C LYS A 21 4.41 8.06 -1.31
N GLY A 22 4.22 6.74 -1.32
CA GLY A 22 3.03 6.07 -1.88
C GLY A 22 2.01 5.66 -0.82
N ILE A 23 2.29 5.84 0.47
CA ILE A 23 1.35 5.51 1.54
C ILE A 23 0.33 6.63 1.69
N VAL A 24 -0.94 6.25 1.83
CA VAL A 24 -2.03 7.11 2.29
C VAL A 24 -2.50 6.54 3.62
N GLU A 25 -2.39 7.33 4.69
CA GLU A 25 -2.62 6.89 6.06
C GLU A 25 -4.00 7.37 6.50
N THR A 26 -5.00 6.49 6.41
CA THR A 26 -6.42 6.86 6.49
C THR A 26 -6.84 7.46 7.83
N SER A 27 -6.05 7.25 8.89
CA SER A 27 -6.29 7.87 10.20
C SER A 27 -6.14 9.40 10.21
N TYR A 28 -5.45 9.96 9.20
CA TYR A 28 -5.27 11.40 9.05
C TYR A 28 -6.18 12.02 7.99
N GLU A 29 -7.04 11.22 7.36
CA GLU A 29 -7.86 11.62 6.23
C GLU A 29 -9.34 11.65 6.63
N SER A 30 -10.08 12.60 6.06
CA SER A 30 -11.54 12.61 5.92
C SER A 30 -11.95 11.97 4.60
N ASP A 31 -13.23 11.69 4.42
CA ASP A 31 -13.78 11.15 3.15
C ASP A 31 -13.37 11.97 1.92
N THR A 32 -13.42 13.29 2.02
CA THR A 32 -13.05 14.19 0.93
C THR A 32 -11.54 14.26 0.69
N THR A 33 -10.74 14.28 1.76
CA THR A 33 -9.27 14.36 1.65
C THR A 33 -8.68 13.03 1.19
N LEU A 34 -9.28 11.90 1.59
CA LEU A 34 -8.91 10.57 1.10
C LEU A 34 -9.06 10.45 -0.43
N VAL A 35 -10.18 10.91 -0.99
CA VAL A 35 -10.39 10.90 -2.46
C VAL A 35 -9.32 11.72 -3.17
N ASN A 36 -9.00 12.91 -2.65
CA ASN A 36 -7.96 13.76 -3.22
C ASN A 36 -6.57 13.11 -3.11
N SER A 37 -6.21 12.59 -1.93
CA SER A 37 -4.92 11.92 -1.69
C SER A 37 -4.72 10.74 -2.63
N LEU A 38 -5.75 9.92 -2.86
CA LEU A 38 -5.69 8.79 -3.79
C LEU A 38 -5.59 9.26 -5.25
N ALA A 39 -6.34 10.30 -5.64
CA ALA A 39 -6.29 10.88 -6.98
C ALA A 39 -4.91 11.50 -7.28
N GLU A 40 -4.28 12.15 -6.29
CA GLU A 40 -2.90 12.67 -6.39
C GLU A 40 -1.85 11.56 -6.59
N LYS A 41 -2.14 10.32 -6.17
CA LYS A 41 -1.32 9.14 -6.48
C LYS A 41 -1.65 8.52 -7.84
N GLY A 42 -2.56 9.12 -8.62
CA GLY A 42 -2.93 8.67 -9.95
C GLY A 42 -4.00 7.57 -9.96
N LEU A 43 -4.70 7.34 -8.84
CA LEU A 43 -5.76 6.35 -8.75
C LEU A 43 -7.10 6.99 -9.15
N LYS A 44 -7.90 6.27 -9.94
CA LYS A 44 -9.28 6.68 -10.23
C LYS A 44 -10.17 6.26 -9.06
N VAL A 45 -10.80 7.22 -8.42
CA VAL A 45 -11.66 7.00 -7.25
C VAL A 45 -13.06 7.54 -7.52
N THR A 46 -14.07 6.72 -7.25
CA THR A 46 -15.49 7.11 -7.30
C THR A 46 -16.13 6.86 -5.94
N GLU A 47 -16.83 7.85 -5.40
CA GLU A 47 -17.62 7.73 -4.18
C GLU A 47 -18.98 7.08 -4.49
N ASP A 48 -19.28 5.94 -3.87
CA ASP A 48 -20.61 5.34 -3.86
C ASP A 48 -21.32 5.67 -2.54
N ARG A 49 -22.09 6.75 -2.55
CA ARG A 49 -22.85 7.22 -1.38
C ARG A 49 -23.96 6.26 -0.94
N LYS A 50 -24.46 5.39 -1.84
CA LYS A 50 -25.51 4.43 -1.48
C LYS A 50 -24.94 3.29 -0.67
N MET A 51 -23.72 2.86 -1.01
CA MET A 51 -23.01 1.80 -0.31
C MET A 51 -22.10 2.32 0.81
N ASN A 52 -21.98 3.64 0.97
CA ASN A 52 -21.03 4.30 1.85
C ASN A 52 -19.60 3.75 1.65
N ALA A 53 -19.18 3.69 0.38
CA ALA A 53 -17.93 3.04 -0.02
C ALA A 53 -17.22 3.84 -1.12
N PHE A 54 -15.89 3.65 -1.21
CA PHE A 54 -15.08 4.18 -2.32
C PHE A 54 -14.73 3.06 -3.28
N LYS A 55 -14.96 3.29 -4.56
CA LYS A 55 -14.53 2.40 -5.64
C LYS A 55 -13.22 2.93 -6.22
N ILE A 56 -12.18 2.11 -6.17
CA ILE A 56 -10.84 2.44 -6.68
C ILE A 56 -10.57 1.50 -7.87
N GLU A 57 -10.22 2.06 -9.03
CA GLU A 57 -9.81 1.28 -10.20
C GLU A 57 -8.29 1.20 -10.27
N CYS A 58 -7.73 0.01 -10.06
CA CYS A 58 -6.29 -0.23 -10.09
C CYS A 58 -5.95 -1.72 -10.23
N ASP A 59 -4.69 -1.99 -10.59
CA ASP A 59 -4.06 -3.29 -10.38
C ASP A 59 -3.61 -3.40 -8.91
N VAL A 60 -3.86 -4.57 -8.28
CA VAL A 60 -3.62 -4.77 -6.86
C VAL A 60 -2.55 -5.83 -6.60
N VAL A 61 -1.64 -5.53 -5.68
CA VAL A 61 -0.70 -6.50 -5.10
C VAL A 61 -0.94 -6.57 -3.59
N ILE A 62 -1.12 -7.78 -3.06
CA ILE A 62 -1.31 -8.02 -1.63
C ILE A 62 0.00 -8.57 -1.06
N VAL A 63 0.54 -7.90 -0.04
CA VAL A 63 1.78 -8.30 0.62
C VAL A 63 1.48 -8.71 2.06
N GLY A 64 1.63 -10.00 2.37
CA GLY A 64 1.47 -10.55 3.71
C GLY A 64 0.60 -11.82 3.76
N CYS A 65 0.93 -12.75 4.66
CA CYS A 65 0.26 -14.05 4.80
C CYS A 65 -0.74 -14.16 5.96
N GLY A 66 -1.03 -13.04 6.63
CA GLY A 66 -1.96 -12.99 7.76
C GLY A 66 -3.43 -13.14 7.35
N CYS A 67 -4.32 -13.31 8.34
CA CYS A 67 -5.75 -13.49 8.12
C CYS A 67 -6.39 -12.34 7.32
N GLY A 68 -5.98 -11.08 7.57
CA GLY A 68 -6.45 -9.94 6.79
C GLY A 68 -6.05 -10.02 5.31
N GLY A 69 -4.82 -10.45 5.03
CA GLY A 69 -4.33 -10.62 3.66
C GLY A 69 -5.09 -11.70 2.90
N GLY A 70 -5.35 -12.84 3.53
CA GLY A 70 -6.12 -13.94 2.92
C GLY A 70 -7.57 -13.54 2.61
N VAL A 71 -8.24 -12.82 3.51
CA VAL A 71 -9.60 -12.32 3.30
C VAL A 71 -9.63 -11.33 2.13
N VAL A 72 -8.70 -10.36 2.10
CA VAL A 72 -8.62 -9.38 1.00
C VAL A 72 -8.35 -10.08 -0.32
N ALA A 73 -7.43 -11.06 -0.35
CA ALA A 73 -7.12 -11.82 -1.56
C ALA A 73 -8.32 -12.58 -2.09
N ALA A 74 -9.05 -13.29 -1.23
CA ALA A 74 -10.23 -14.06 -1.62
C ALA A 74 -11.35 -13.15 -2.17
N VAL A 75 -11.62 -12.02 -1.50
CA VAL A 75 -12.68 -11.08 -1.91
C VAL A 75 -12.33 -10.42 -3.24
N LEU A 76 -11.09 -9.96 -3.41
CA LEU A 76 -10.66 -9.32 -4.66
C LEU A 76 -10.61 -10.31 -5.82
N ALA A 77 -10.12 -11.54 -5.61
CA ALA A 77 -10.11 -12.58 -6.65
C ALA A 77 -11.51 -12.97 -7.15
N ASN A 78 -12.54 -12.81 -6.31
CA ASN A 78 -13.94 -13.04 -6.70
C ASN A 78 -14.57 -11.83 -7.42
N SER A 79 -13.95 -10.65 -7.35
CA SER A 79 -14.51 -9.39 -7.84
C SER A 79 -14.22 -9.11 -9.32
N GLY A 80 -13.42 -9.96 -9.98
CA GLY A 80 -13.02 -9.85 -11.39
C GLY A 80 -11.57 -9.45 -11.55
#